data_AF-A0A1Q3Y8Z9-F1
#
_entry.id   AF-A0A1Q3Y8Z9-F1
#
_cell.length_a   1.000
_cell.length_b   1.000
_cell.length_c   1.000
_cell.angle_alpha   90.00
_cell.angle_beta   90.00
_cell.angle_gamma   90.00
#
_symmetry.space_group_name_H-M   'P 1'
#
loop_
_entity.id
_entity.type
_entity.pdbx_description
1 polymer ?
#
loop_
_entity_poly.entity_id
_entity_poly.type
_entity_poly.pdbx_seq_one_letter_code
_entity_poly.pdbx_strand_id
1 'polypeptide(L)'
;MSQGAHAIPFTITSQLSGDIRPDSPDNLFINVTITGDTTSNVALWTVDINSPLHPNAKLDEFYFNLTGLASDYVFSNFSPVDWAISAPATVQGAGGAAFMFEALDPAGPPNAADVTNTVNLTFTMTASSLLTEAVFLDAPTALSNDAGSGQLGAHLQSLTTAGNCGNSTNCSDSGFLFGNYEGDGGGGGGGGNIPEPASLLLMGAGLVGFGLARRRKSA
;
A
#
# COMPACT_ATOMS: atom_id res chain seq x y z
N MET A 1 2.79 11.90 39.95
CA MET A 1 1.95 12.37 38.82
C MET A 1 2.19 11.40 37.68
N SER A 2 1.25 10.47 37.44
CA SER A 2 1.33 9.57 36.29
C SER A 2 0.91 10.36 35.07
N GLN A 3 1.82 10.61 34.12
CA GLN A 3 1.41 11.09 32.80
C GLN A 3 0.61 9.96 32.15
N GLY A 4 -0.68 10.18 31.89
CA GLY A 4 -1.46 9.25 31.09
C GLY A 4 -0.83 9.11 29.72
N ALA A 5 -0.70 7.88 29.22
CA ALA A 5 -0.27 7.65 27.85
C ALA A 5 -1.23 8.39 26.90
N HIS A 6 -0.71 9.30 26.09
CA HIS A 6 -1.48 10.03 25.10
C HIS A 6 -1.60 9.16 23.85
N ALA A 7 -2.83 8.96 23.35
CA ALA A 7 -3.07 8.28 22.09
C ALA A 7 -2.42 9.07 20.94
N ILE A 8 -1.49 8.46 20.22
CA ILE A 8 -0.96 9.04 18.98
C ILE A 8 -1.64 8.29 17.84
N PRO A 9 -2.62 8.91 17.14
CA PRO A 9 -3.22 8.30 15.96
C PRO A 9 -2.19 8.20 14.84
N PHE A 10 -2.32 7.19 14.01
CA PHE A 10 -1.54 7.01 12.79
C PHE A 10 -2.44 6.60 11.62
N THR A 11 -2.03 6.98 10.42
CA THR A 11 -2.54 6.43 9.16
C THR A 11 -1.40 5.80 8.38
N ILE A 12 -1.65 4.60 7.86
CA ILE A 12 -0.83 3.99 6.83
C ILE A 12 -1.63 4.03 5.54
N THR A 13 -1.00 4.48 4.47
CA THR A 13 -1.57 4.45 3.13
C THR A 13 -0.73 3.57 2.21
N SER A 14 -1.33 3.13 1.11
CA SER A 14 -0.59 2.49 0.03
C SER A 14 -1.37 2.66 -1.27
N GLN A 15 -0.65 2.75 -2.38
CA GLN A 15 -1.21 2.51 -3.69
C GLN A 15 -0.53 1.28 -4.29
N LEU A 16 -1.31 0.21 -4.49
CA LEU A 16 -0.88 -0.91 -5.30
C LEU A 16 -1.13 -0.53 -6.76
N SER A 17 -0.16 -0.82 -7.62
CA SER A 17 -0.25 -0.46 -9.03
C SER A 17 0.30 -1.54 -9.94
N GLY A 18 -0.35 -1.69 -11.08
CA GLY A 18 0.17 -2.35 -12.28
C GLY A 18 0.34 -3.87 -12.17
N ASP A 19 0.46 -4.50 -13.31
CA ASP A 19 0.96 -5.87 -13.47
C ASP A 19 2.06 -5.76 -14.51
N ILE A 20 3.32 -5.91 -14.09
CA ILE A 20 4.48 -5.56 -14.93
C ILE A 20 4.71 -6.55 -16.09
N ARG A 21 3.93 -7.63 -16.16
CA ARG A 21 4.08 -8.66 -17.17
C ARG A 21 3.59 -8.16 -18.53
N PRO A 22 4.22 -8.60 -19.63
CA PRO A 22 3.71 -8.33 -20.97
C PRO A 22 2.25 -8.81 -21.12
N ASP A 23 1.45 -8.04 -21.86
CA ASP A 23 0.04 -8.34 -22.15
C ASP A 23 -0.90 -8.38 -20.93
N SER A 24 -0.41 -7.99 -19.75
CA SER A 24 -1.25 -7.75 -18.58
C SER A 24 -1.97 -6.40 -18.66
N PRO A 25 -3.13 -6.25 -17.99
CA PRO A 25 -3.87 -4.99 -18.00
C PRO A 25 -3.12 -3.84 -17.31
N ASP A 26 -3.01 -2.71 -18.02
CA ASP A 26 -2.49 -1.45 -17.48
C ASP A 26 -3.56 -0.68 -16.69
N ASN A 27 -3.17 0.37 -15.96
CA ASN A 27 -4.06 1.28 -15.22
C ASN A 27 -4.92 0.58 -14.15
N LEU A 28 -4.35 -0.46 -13.54
CA LEU A 28 -4.87 -1.08 -12.33
C LEU A 28 -4.29 -0.37 -11.12
N PHE A 29 -5.18 0.07 -10.22
CA PHE A 29 -4.84 0.69 -8.96
C PHE A 29 -5.77 0.22 -7.84
N ILE A 30 -5.18 -0.02 -6.68
CA ILE A 30 -5.90 -0.24 -5.42
C ILE A 30 -5.29 0.68 -4.39
N ASN A 31 -6.13 1.44 -3.70
CA ASN A 31 -5.72 2.24 -2.56
C ASN A 31 -5.99 1.44 -1.28
N VAL A 32 -5.02 1.45 -0.37
CA VAL A 32 -5.17 0.87 0.97
C VAL A 32 -5.03 1.99 1.98
N THR A 33 -5.91 2.02 2.97
CA THR A 33 -5.84 2.92 4.11
C THR A 33 -6.03 2.13 5.39
N ILE A 34 -5.14 2.35 6.35
CA ILE A 34 -5.16 1.72 7.67
C ILE A 34 -5.11 2.82 8.71
N THR A 35 -6.02 2.82 9.66
CA THR A 35 -6.05 3.79 10.75
C THR A 35 -6.00 3.09 12.10
N GLY A 36 -5.25 3.66 13.04
CA GLY A 36 -5.11 3.15 14.40
C GLY A 36 -4.49 4.18 15.34
N ASP A 37 -4.15 3.77 16.54
CA ASP A 37 -3.46 4.61 17.52
C ASP A 37 -2.53 3.80 18.42
N THR A 38 -1.52 4.47 19.00
CA THR A 38 -0.49 3.82 19.82
C THR A 38 -0.94 3.34 21.21
N THR A 39 -2.19 3.63 21.59
CA THR A 39 -2.79 3.18 22.85
C THR A 39 -3.81 2.05 22.66
N SER A 40 -4.04 1.65 21.41
CA SER A 40 -4.93 0.56 21.02
C SER A 40 -4.15 -0.57 20.36
N ASN A 41 -4.68 -1.79 20.44
CA ASN A 41 -4.22 -2.94 19.67
C ASN A 41 -5.09 -3.17 18.42
N VAL A 42 -5.92 -2.21 18.04
CA VAL A 42 -6.90 -2.32 16.94
C VAL A 42 -6.56 -1.35 15.82
N ALA A 43 -6.61 -1.82 14.58
CA ALA A 43 -6.57 -0.99 13.38
C ALA A 43 -7.72 -1.31 12.43
N LEU A 44 -8.20 -0.28 11.73
CA LEU A 44 -9.24 -0.39 10.72
C LEU A 44 -8.63 -0.33 9.33
N TRP A 45 -8.95 -1.30 8.50
CA TRP A 45 -8.47 -1.42 7.13
C TRP A 45 -9.56 -1.06 6.13
N THR A 46 -9.16 -0.37 5.06
CA THR A 46 -9.97 -0.13 3.87
C THR A 46 -9.12 -0.42 2.64
N VAL A 47 -9.62 -1.30 1.78
CA VAL A 47 -9.05 -1.66 0.49
C VAL A 47 -10.05 -1.25 -0.58
N ASP A 48 -9.64 -0.33 -1.44
CA ASP A 48 -10.48 0.36 -2.41
C ASP A 48 -9.92 0.18 -3.82
N ILE A 49 -10.68 -0.43 -4.71
CA ILE A 49 -10.30 -0.51 -6.12
C ILE A 49 -10.50 0.87 -6.74
N ASN A 50 -9.44 1.46 -7.26
CA ASN A 50 -9.48 2.76 -7.92
C ASN A 50 -9.01 2.64 -9.37
N SER A 51 -9.64 1.74 -10.12
CA SER A 51 -9.29 1.37 -11.49
C SER A 51 -10.41 1.80 -12.46
N PRO A 52 -10.63 3.11 -12.67
CA PRO A 52 -11.80 3.62 -13.41
C PRO A 52 -11.84 3.21 -14.89
N LEU A 53 -10.69 2.85 -15.46
CA LEU A 53 -10.61 2.31 -16.83
C LEU A 53 -11.05 0.85 -16.92
N HIS A 54 -11.28 0.19 -15.77
CA HIS A 54 -11.78 -1.16 -15.64
C HIS A 54 -13.06 -1.16 -14.78
N PRO A 55 -14.18 -0.64 -15.31
CA PRO A 55 -15.39 -0.44 -14.50
C PRO A 55 -15.97 -1.72 -13.90
N ASN A 56 -15.66 -2.88 -14.51
CA ASN A 56 -16.11 -4.19 -14.05
C ASN A 56 -15.09 -4.90 -13.15
N ALA A 57 -13.98 -4.25 -12.79
CA ALA A 57 -12.94 -4.85 -11.95
C ALA A 57 -13.52 -5.34 -10.62
N LYS A 58 -13.13 -6.56 -10.25
CA LYS A 58 -13.49 -7.21 -8.99
C LYS A 58 -12.23 -7.66 -8.26
N LEU A 59 -12.20 -7.48 -6.95
CA LEU A 59 -11.15 -8.05 -6.11
C LEU A 59 -11.46 -9.54 -5.92
N ASP A 60 -10.48 -10.38 -6.25
CA ASP A 60 -10.53 -11.81 -5.98
C ASP A 60 -9.82 -12.08 -4.65
N GLU A 61 -8.57 -11.62 -4.56
CA GLU A 61 -7.76 -11.72 -3.35
C GLU A 61 -6.98 -10.44 -3.04
N PHE A 62 -6.86 -10.12 -1.76
CA PHE A 62 -5.94 -9.10 -1.25
C PHE A 62 -4.91 -9.72 -0.30
N TYR A 63 -3.64 -9.49 -0.57
CA TYR A 63 -2.52 -10.08 0.13
C TYR A 63 -1.74 -9.04 0.92
N PHE A 64 -1.27 -9.42 2.10
CA PHE A 64 -0.48 -8.50 2.92
C PHE A 64 0.45 -9.22 3.88
N ASN A 65 1.57 -8.57 4.14
CA ASN A 65 2.52 -8.94 5.18
C ASN A 65 2.41 -7.99 6.36
N LEU A 66 2.70 -8.50 7.55
CA LEU A 66 2.90 -7.74 8.78
C LEU A 66 4.20 -8.21 9.43
N THR A 67 4.76 -7.41 10.34
CA THR A 67 5.83 -7.90 11.22
C THR A 67 5.31 -8.96 12.21
N GLY A 68 6.20 -9.77 12.79
CA GLY A 68 5.81 -10.76 13.80
C GLY A 68 5.24 -12.07 13.22
N LEU A 69 4.45 -12.79 14.01
CA LEU A 69 3.87 -14.08 13.62
C LEU A 69 2.41 -13.90 13.21
N ALA A 70 1.92 -14.74 12.30
CA ALA A 70 0.52 -14.68 11.88
C ALA A 70 -0.48 -14.86 13.05
N SER A 71 -0.09 -15.64 14.08
CA SER A 71 -0.88 -15.85 15.29
C SER A 71 -1.01 -14.63 16.20
N ASP A 72 -0.25 -13.57 15.96
CA ASP A 72 -0.34 -12.32 16.72
C ASP A 72 -1.55 -11.47 16.31
N TYR A 73 -2.25 -11.84 15.24
CA TYR A 73 -3.30 -11.04 14.62
C TYR A 73 -4.60 -11.81 14.47
N VAL A 74 -5.71 -11.12 14.72
CA VAL A 74 -7.08 -11.61 14.49
C VAL A 74 -7.83 -10.58 13.66
N PHE A 75 -8.60 -11.06 12.69
CA PHE A 75 -9.34 -10.21 11.76
C PHE A 75 -10.84 -10.45 11.89
N SER A 76 -11.62 -9.39 11.82
CA SER A 76 -13.07 -9.44 12.07
C SER A 76 -13.80 -8.26 11.41
N ASN A 77 -15.13 -8.21 11.55
CA ASN A 77 -15.97 -7.12 11.05
C ASN A 77 -15.78 -6.85 9.56
N PHE A 78 -15.74 -7.92 8.75
CA PHE A 78 -15.61 -7.80 7.31
C PHE A 78 -16.86 -7.16 6.70
N SER A 79 -16.63 -6.24 5.77
CA SER A 79 -17.62 -5.74 4.84
C SER A 79 -16.96 -5.68 3.46
N PRO A 80 -17.48 -6.38 2.44
CA PRO A 80 -18.67 -7.22 2.47
C PRO A 80 -18.57 -8.40 3.45
N VAL A 81 -19.74 -8.91 3.89
CA VAL A 81 -19.81 -10.07 4.78
C VAL A 81 -19.25 -11.32 4.09
N ASP A 82 -18.88 -12.32 4.88
CA ASP A 82 -18.36 -13.62 4.45
C ASP A 82 -16.93 -13.63 3.88
N TRP A 83 -16.32 -12.46 3.63
CA TRP A 83 -14.86 -12.36 3.46
C TRP A 83 -14.13 -12.86 4.71
N ALA A 84 -13.00 -13.53 4.50
CA ALA A 84 -12.18 -14.07 5.58
C ALA A 84 -10.69 -13.94 5.28
N ILE A 85 -9.87 -13.95 6.34
CA ILE A 85 -8.42 -14.02 6.22
C ILE A 85 -7.95 -15.47 6.36
N SER A 86 -7.09 -15.91 5.45
CA SER A 86 -6.32 -17.15 5.56
C SER A 86 -4.84 -16.86 5.80
N ALA A 87 -4.18 -17.74 6.55
CA ALA A 87 -2.75 -17.71 6.83
C ALA A 87 -2.19 -19.16 6.90
N PRO A 88 -1.15 -19.52 6.12
CA PRO A 88 -0.48 -18.69 5.12
C PRO A 88 -1.38 -18.37 3.92
N ALA A 89 -1.04 -17.32 3.17
CA ALA A 89 -1.70 -17.01 1.91
C ALA A 89 -1.45 -18.09 0.85
N THR A 90 -2.44 -18.34 0.00
CA THR A 90 -2.39 -19.21 -1.18
C THR A 90 -2.47 -18.36 -2.46
N VAL A 91 -1.36 -17.68 -2.75
CA VAL A 91 -1.32 -16.64 -3.79
C VAL A 91 -1.65 -17.17 -5.19
N GLN A 92 -2.62 -16.54 -5.85
CA GLN A 92 -2.97 -16.77 -7.25
C GLN A 92 -2.41 -15.66 -8.13
N GLY A 93 -2.09 -15.99 -9.38
CA GLY A 93 -1.74 -14.99 -10.40
C GLY A 93 -0.40 -14.27 -10.24
N ALA A 94 0.39 -14.51 -9.18
CA ALA A 94 1.56 -13.71 -8.84
C ALA A 94 2.94 -14.41 -8.91
N GLY A 95 3.06 -15.55 -9.61
CA GLY A 95 4.36 -16.21 -9.85
C GLY A 95 5.21 -16.39 -8.58
N GLY A 96 4.91 -17.41 -7.77
CA GLY A 96 5.75 -17.81 -6.63
C GLY A 96 5.82 -16.85 -5.43
N ALA A 97 5.15 -15.69 -5.49
CA ALA A 97 5.08 -14.77 -4.37
C ALA A 97 4.45 -15.44 -3.14
N ALA A 98 4.99 -15.12 -1.97
CA ALA A 98 4.51 -15.64 -0.69
C ALA A 98 4.19 -14.48 0.24
N PHE A 99 2.91 -14.38 0.62
CA PHE A 99 2.42 -13.43 1.61
C PHE A 99 2.01 -14.16 2.90
N MET A 100 1.98 -13.42 4.00
CA MET A 100 1.57 -13.93 5.31
C MET A 100 0.07 -14.18 5.35
N PHE A 101 -0.71 -13.24 4.82
CA PHE A 101 -2.16 -13.26 4.85
C PHE A 101 -2.76 -13.04 3.46
N GLU A 102 -3.93 -13.64 3.25
CA GLU A 102 -4.84 -13.34 2.15
C GLU A 102 -6.22 -13.05 2.70
N ALA A 103 -6.84 -11.96 2.25
CA ALA A 103 -8.28 -11.78 2.28
C ALA A 103 -8.85 -12.39 1.00
N LEU A 104 -9.72 -13.37 1.16
CA LEU A 104 -10.26 -14.16 0.05
C LEU A 104 -11.77 -13.93 -0.08
N ASP A 105 -12.24 -13.70 -1.30
CA ASP A 105 -13.65 -13.81 -1.63
C ASP A 105 -14.10 -15.28 -1.45
N PRO A 106 -15.03 -15.59 -0.52
CA PRO A 106 -15.44 -16.97 -0.26
C PRO A 106 -15.99 -17.65 -1.51
N ALA A 107 -15.39 -18.79 -1.86
CA ALA A 107 -15.85 -19.61 -2.96
C ALA A 107 -17.19 -20.31 -2.66
N GLY A 108 -18.13 -20.20 -3.59
CA GLY A 108 -19.36 -21.00 -3.64
C GLY A 108 -20.58 -20.33 -3.00
N PRO A 109 -21.81 -20.77 -3.31
CA PRO A 109 -23.02 -20.03 -2.94
C PRO A 109 -23.34 -20.08 -1.42
N PRO A 110 -23.76 -18.95 -0.81
CA PRO A 110 -23.74 -17.62 -1.40
C PRO A 110 -22.30 -17.08 -1.43
N ASN A 111 -21.85 -16.59 -2.60
CA ASN A 111 -20.61 -15.82 -2.68
C ASN A 111 -20.78 -14.53 -1.85
N ALA A 112 -19.68 -13.99 -1.33
CA ALA A 112 -19.74 -12.64 -0.77
C ALA A 112 -20.11 -11.64 -1.87
N ALA A 113 -20.52 -10.44 -1.47
CA ALA A 113 -20.65 -9.38 -2.45
C ALA A 113 -19.26 -9.02 -2.98
N ASP A 114 -19.17 -8.80 -4.30
CA ASP A 114 -17.92 -8.41 -4.94
C ASP A 114 -17.43 -7.06 -4.38
N VAL A 115 -16.13 -6.97 -4.15
CA VAL A 115 -15.43 -5.70 -3.93
C VAL A 115 -15.11 -5.12 -5.30
N THR A 116 -15.49 -3.87 -5.55
CA THR A 116 -15.47 -3.23 -6.88
C THR A 116 -14.99 -1.78 -6.77
N ASN A 117 -14.93 -1.04 -7.88
CA ASN A 117 -14.64 0.41 -7.87
C ASN A 117 -15.59 1.28 -7.01
N THR A 118 -16.70 0.72 -6.53
CA THR A 118 -17.69 1.46 -5.72
C THR A 118 -18.00 0.78 -4.39
N VAL A 119 -17.38 -0.38 -4.12
CA VAL A 119 -17.61 -1.19 -2.94
C VAL A 119 -16.25 -1.61 -2.41
N ASN A 120 -15.88 -1.08 -1.25
CA ASN A 120 -14.58 -1.34 -0.62
C ASN A 120 -14.64 -2.63 0.19
N LEU A 121 -13.49 -3.30 0.33
CA LEU A 121 -13.27 -4.25 1.40
C LEU A 121 -12.82 -3.51 2.65
N THR A 122 -13.50 -3.71 3.76
CA THR A 122 -13.10 -3.19 5.06
C THR A 122 -13.10 -4.29 6.10
N PHE A 123 -12.15 -4.24 7.02
CA PHE A 123 -12.10 -5.17 8.16
C PHE A 123 -11.34 -4.55 9.33
N THR A 124 -11.54 -5.14 10.51
CA THR A 124 -10.84 -4.78 11.74
C THR A 124 -9.73 -5.79 12.01
N MET A 125 -8.51 -5.30 12.20
CA MET A 125 -7.38 -6.07 12.70
C MET A 125 -7.22 -5.81 14.20
N THR A 126 -7.10 -6.88 14.99
CA THR A 126 -6.73 -6.83 16.41
C THR A 126 -5.42 -7.58 16.61
N ALA A 127 -4.40 -6.90 17.15
CA ALA A 127 -3.11 -7.48 17.47
C ALA A 127 -3.03 -7.95 18.93
N SER A 128 -2.07 -8.83 19.23
CA SER A 128 -1.76 -9.30 20.59
C SER A 128 -1.13 -8.22 21.48
N SER A 129 -0.63 -7.13 20.88
CA SER A 129 0.03 -6.01 21.56
C SER A 129 -0.43 -4.67 20.99
N LEU A 130 -0.09 -3.57 21.68
CA LEU A 130 -0.38 -2.22 21.20
C LEU A 130 0.28 -1.95 19.85
N LEU A 131 -0.45 -1.30 18.96
CA LEU A 131 0.01 -1.07 17.60
C LEU A 131 0.94 0.13 17.51
N THR A 132 1.86 0.04 16.55
CA THR A 132 2.66 1.16 16.06
C THR A 132 2.76 1.04 14.55
N GLU A 133 3.14 2.12 13.86
CA GLU A 133 3.34 2.12 12.40
C GLU A 133 4.37 1.05 11.95
N ALA A 134 5.33 0.71 12.81
CA ALA A 134 6.35 -0.30 12.54
C ALA A 134 5.76 -1.69 12.21
N VAL A 135 4.57 -2.01 12.71
CA VAL A 135 3.88 -3.27 12.37
C VAL A 135 3.69 -3.43 10.87
N PHE A 136 3.47 -2.31 10.18
CA PHE A 136 3.23 -2.23 8.75
C PHE A 136 4.53 -1.87 8.01
N LEU A 137 5.18 -0.77 8.39
CA LEU A 137 6.32 -0.22 7.63
C LEU A 137 7.53 -1.16 7.59
N ASP A 138 7.74 -1.96 8.64
CA ASP A 138 8.85 -2.92 8.71
C ASP A 138 8.46 -4.33 8.24
N ALA A 139 7.25 -4.51 7.70
CA ALA A 139 6.79 -5.80 7.22
C ALA A 139 7.69 -6.32 6.07
N PRO A 140 7.92 -7.64 5.97
CA PRO A 140 8.71 -8.19 4.88
C PRO A 140 8.03 -7.99 3.53
N THR A 141 8.82 -7.80 2.48
CA THR A 141 8.32 -7.77 1.10
C THR A 141 8.19 -9.20 0.56
N ALA A 142 7.07 -9.52 -0.06
CA ALA A 142 6.94 -10.70 -0.91
C ALA A 142 7.68 -10.45 -2.23
N LEU A 143 8.35 -11.49 -2.74
CA LEU A 143 9.06 -11.47 -4.02
C LEU A 143 8.36 -12.41 -4.98
N SER A 144 7.84 -11.88 -6.09
CA SER A 144 7.40 -12.68 -7.23
C SER A 144 8.57 -12.93 -8.17
N ASN A 145 8.57 -14.09 -8.83
CA ASN A 145 9.49 -14.34 -9.93
C ASN A 145 9.04 -13.71 -11.25
N ASP A 146 7.79 -13.23 -11.37
CA ASP A 146 7.19 -12.79 -12.64
C ASP A 146 6.48 -11.43 -12.58
N ALA A 147 5.96 -11.00 -11.41
CA ALA A 147 4.99 -9.91 -11.31
C ALA A 147 5.44 -8.73 -10.41
N GLY A 148 6.62 -8.81 -9.78
CA GLY A 148 7.20 -7.73 -8.97
C GLY A 148 7.40 -8.09 -7.50
N SER A 149 7.33 -7.08 -6.62
CA SER A 149 7.54 -7.26 -5.18
C SER A 149 6.85 -6.18 -4.38
N GLY A 150 6.42 -6.51 -3.17
CA GLY A 150 5.81 -5.56 -2.26
C GLY A 150 5.41 -6.17 -0.93
N GLN A 151 5.10 -5.32 0.05
CA GLN A 151 4.50 -5.74 1.33
C GLN A 151 3.01 -6.08 1.17
N LEU A 152 2.37 -5.55 0.12
CA LEU A 152 0.99 -5.74 -0.26
C LEU A 152 0.90 -6.32 -1.67
N GLY A 153 -0.14 -7.12 -1.91
CA GLY A 153 -0.48 -7.67 -3.21
C GLY A 153 -1.98 -7.71 -3.42
N ALA A 154 -2.44 -7.78 -4.67
CA ALA A 154 -3.84 -7.99 -4.96
C ALA A 154 -4.06 -8.60 -6.33
N HIS A 155 -5.02 -9.50 -6.43
CA HIS A 155 -5.45 -10.08 -7.68
C HIS A 155 -6.82 -9.53 -8.06
N LEU A 156 -6.91 -8.93 -9.25
CA LEU A 156 -8.14 -8.39 -9.81
C LEU A 156 -8.61 -9.23 -10.99
N GLN A 157 -9.92 -9.45 -11.08
CA GLN A 157 -10.58 -10.15 -12.17
C GLN A 157 -11.61 -9.27 -12.90
N SER A 158 -12.18 -9.81 -13.97
CA SER A 158 -13.26 -9.20 -14.76
C SER A 158 -12.87 -7.85 -15.38
N LEU A 159 -11.61 -7.75 -15.82
CA LEU A 159 -11.05 -6.53 -16.39
C LEU A 159 -11.51 -6.36 -17.85
N THR A 160 -11.69 -5.11 -18.27
CA THR A 160 -12.18 -4.79 -19.63
C THR A 160 -11.11 -5.03 -20.68
N THR A 161 -11.13 -6.18 -21.34
CA THR A 161 -10.16 -6.53 -22.40
C THR A 161 -10.09 -5.49 -23.53
N ALA A 162 -11.22 -4.87 -23.90
CA ALA A 162 -11.28 -3.80 -24.89
C ALA A 162 -10.64 -2.50 -24.35
N GLY A 163 -9.32 -2.38 -24.51
CA GLY A 163 -8.50 -1.26 -24.01
C GLY A 163 -7.18 -1.74 -23.40
N ASN A 164 -7.15 -2.98 -22.92
CA ASN A 164 -6.01 -3.57 -22.18
C ASN A 164 -4.96 -4.17 -23.10
N CYS A 165 -5.36 -4.58 -24.31
CA CYS A 165 -4.54 -5.42 -25.17
C CYS A 165 -3.81 -4.63 -26.26
N GLY A 166 -4.09 -3.33 -26.44
CA GLY A 166 -3.66 -2.62 -27.66
C GLY A 166 -4.06 -3.40 -28.93
N ASN A 167 -3.08 -3.87 -29.69
CA ASN A 167 -3.27 -4.75 -30.87
C ASN A 167 -3.05 -6.26 -30.56
N SER A 168 -2.73 -6.62 -29.32
CA SER A 168 -2.47 -8.00 -28.90
C SER A 168 -3.76 -8.81 -28.81
N THR A 169 -3.72 -10.06 -29.28
CA THR A 169 -4.81 -11.03 -29.17
C THR A 169 -4.68 -11.94 -27.95
N ASN A 170 -3.63 -11.76 -27.13
CA ASN A 170 -3.25 -12.66 -26.03
C ASN A 170 -3.33 -11.95 -24.66
N CYS A 171 -4.34 -11.12 -24.43
CA CYS A 171 -4.47 -10.39 -23.18
C CYS A 171 -5.20 -11.17 -22.10
N SER A 172 -4.79 -10.92 -20.85
CA SER A 172 -5.45 -11.43 -19.66
C SER A 172 -6.66 -10.55 -19.28
N ASP A 173 -7.73 -11.18 -18.77
CA ASP A 173 -8.87 -10.51 -18.13
C ASP A 173 -8.68 -10.35 -16.61
N SER A 174 -7.52 -10.75 -16.10
CA SER A 174 -7.06 -10.56 -14.73
C SER A 174 -5.68 -9.92 -14.65
N GLY A 175 -5.34 -9.35 -13.50
CA GLY A 175 -4.04 -8.74 -13.25
C GLY A 175 -3.65 -8.81 -11.77
N PHE A 176 -2.34 -8.77 -11.50
CA PHE A 176 -1.81 -8.80 -10.14
C PHE A 176 -1.02 -7.54 -9.82
N LEU A 177 -1.39 -6.85 -8.74
CA LEU A 177 -0.77 -5.60 -8.29
C LEU A 177 0.10 -5.80 -7.06
N PHE A 178 1.16 -5.00 -6.95
CA PHE A 178 2.01 -4.89 -5.75
C PHE A 178 2.04 -3.46 -5.22
N GLY A 179 2.29 -3.32 -3.93
CA GLY A 179 2.47 -2.03 -3.25
C GLY A 179 3.21 -2.19 -1.92
N ASN A 180 3.61 -1.06 -1.33
CA ASN A 180 4.25 -1.00 -0.02
C ASN A 180 3.50 -0.04 0.90
N TYR A 181 3.61 -0.26 2.20
CA TYR A 181 3.03 0.64 3.19
C TYR A 181 3.78 1.97 3.22
N GLU A 182 3.04 3.07 3.38
CA GLU A 182 3.56 4.42 3.52
C GLU A 182 2.93 5.07 4.76
N GLY A 183 3.75 5.59 5.68
CA GLY A 183 3.27 6.27 6.88
C GLY A 183 3.07 7.78 6.67
N ASP A 184 2.28 8.40 7.55
CA ASP A 184 2.04 9.85 7.55
C ASP A 184 3.30 10.69 7.91
N GLY A 185 4.35 10.04 8.43
CA GLY A 185 5.64 10.66 8.72
C GLY A 185 6.47 10.86 7.46
N GLY A 186 6.48 12.08 6.91
CA GLY A 186 7.20 12.44 5.69
C GLY A 186 8.65 11.95 5.61
N GLY A 187 8.99 11.34 4.47
CA GLY A 187 10.33 10.98 4.02
C GLY A 187 10.53 9.45 3.92
N GLY A 188 10.77 8.84 2.77
CA GLY A 188 11.02 9.34 1.43
C GLY A 188 11.07 8.18 0.44
N GLY A 189 10.11 8.16 -0.50
CA GLY A 189 10.19 7.41 -1.74
C GLY A 189 10.71 8.33 -2.84
N GLY A 190 11.78 7.93 -3.53
CA GLY A 190 12.49 8.76 -4.50
C GLY A 190 11.61 9.26 -5.65
N GLY A 191 11.65 10.57 -5.90
CA GLY A 191 10.97 11.18 -7.02
C GLY A 191 10.94 12.70 -7.05
N GLY A 192 11.99 13.39 -6.58
CA GLY A 192 12.09 14.84 -6.71
C GLY A 192 12.94 15.49 -5.64
N ASN A 193 14.13 15.96 -6.01
CA ASN A 193 14.94 16.82 -5.15
C ASN A 193 14.23 18.17 -5.01
N ILE A 194 13.36 18.32 -4.01
CA ILE A 194 13.00 19.63 -3.47
C ILE A 194 14.00 19.89 -2.33
N PRO A 195 14.95 20.82 -2.49
CA PRO A 195 15.90 21.12 -1.42
C PRO A 195 15.16 21.65 -0.20
N GLU A 196 15.35 21.00 0.95
CA GLU A 196 14.78 21.45 2.21
C GLU A 196 15.31 22.85 2.60
N PRO A 197 14.52 23.65 3.33
CA PRO A 197 14.79 25.08 3.58
C PRO A 197 16.12 25.39 4.26
N ALA A 198 16.76 24.41 4.91
CA ALA A 198 18.09 24.56 5.50
C ALA A 198 19.18 24.87 4.45
N SER A 199 19.01 24.39 3.21
CA SER A 199 19.97 24.61 2.12
C SER A 199 19.81 25.97 1.42
N LEU A 200 18.62 26.59 1.46
CA LEU A 200 18.42 27.98 1.00
C LEU A 200 19.09 29.00 1.92
N LEU A 201 19.19 28.70 3.21
CA LEU A 201 19.83 29.58 4.20
C LEU A 201 21.36 29.61 4.04
N LEU A 202 21.97 28.51 3.59
CA LEU A 202 23.42 28.42 3.40
C LEU A 202 23.90 29.08 2.09
N MET A 203 23.04 29.23 1.09
CA MET A 203 23.35 29.97 -0.14
C MET A 203 23.18 31.50 0.01
N GLY A 204 22.39 31.95 0.99
CA GLY A 204 22.23 33.38 1.32
C GLY A 204 23.41 33.99 2.09
N ALA A 205 24.17 33.19 2.84
CA ALA A 205 25.29 33.67 3.65
C ALA A 205 26.61 33.86 2.86
N GLY A 206 26.77 33.20 1.70
CA GLY A 206 28.01 33.24 0.91
C GLY A 206 28.21 34.51 0.07
N LEU A 207 27.14 35.23 -0.28
CA LEU A 207 27.19 36.39 -1.19
C LEU A 207 27.44 37.73 -0.50
N VAL A 208 27.37 37.81 0.84
CA VAL A 208 27.65 39.04 1.60
C VAL A 208 29.16 39.18 1.93
N GLY A 209 29.92 38.08 1.92
CA GLY A 209 31.34 38.06 2.27
C GLY A 209 32.30 38.66 1.24
N PHE A 210 31.92 38.72 -0.05
CA PHE A 210 32.78 39.25 -1.12
C PHE A 210 32.61 40.76 -1.37
N GLY A 211 31.63 41.43 -0.76
CA GLY A 211 31.37 42.86 -0.96
C GLY A 211 32.23 43.82 -0.12
N LEU A 212 32.92 43.34 0.93
CA LEU A 212 33.59 44.19 1.91
C LEU A 212 35.14 44.15 1.87
N ALA A 213 35.75 43.32 1.02
CA ALA A 213 37.18 43.03 1.12
C ALA A 213 38.13 43.80 0.16
N ARG A 214 37.70 44.78 -0.65
CA ARG A 214 38.66 45.50 -1.52
C ARG A 214 38.50 47.00 -1.71
N ARG A 215 37.89 47.71 -0.75
CA ARG A 215 38.16 49.15 -0.57
C ARG A 215 39.29 49.36 0.42
N ARG A 216 40.52 49.57 -0.08
CA ARG A 216 41.67 50.33 0.48
C ARG A 216 42.92 49.96 -0.33
N LYS A 217 43.81 50.82 -0.81
CA LYS A 217 43.89 52.26 -1.11
C LYS A 217 45.26 52.39 -1.82
N SER A 218 45.32 53.03 -2.98
CA SER A 218 46.58 53.47 -3.59
C SER A 218 47.16 54.66 -2.80
N ALA A 219 48.44 54.58 -2.43
CA ALA A 219 49.40 55.67 -2.28
C ALA A 219 50.79 55.06 -2.11
#